data_AF-A0A1E5VAD7-F1
#
_entry.id   AF-A0A1E5VAD7-F1
#
_cell.length_a   1.000
_cell.length_b   1.000
_cell.length_c   1.000
_cell.angle_alpha   90.00
_cell.angle_beta   90.00
_cell.angle_gamma   90.00
#
_symmetry.space_group_name_H-M   'P 1'
#
loop_
_entity.id
_entity.type
_entity.pdbx_description
1 polymer ?
#
loop_
_entity_poly.entity_id
_entity_poly.type
_entity_poly.pdbx_seq_one_letter_code
_entity_poly.pdbx_strand_id
1 'polypeptide(L)'
;MAADSGARRQPTFTKVDQLRPGTHGHNLIVKVVDSKMVVQRGREGGPQGRQMRIAECLVGDETGIIVFTARNDQVDVMKPGTTVELRNAKIDMFKGSMRLAVDKWGIVKTAESPAEFTVKEDNNLSLIEFELVTVVE
;
A
#
# COMPACT_ATOMS: atom_id res chain seq x y z
N MET A 1 -24.77 3.23 33.06
CA MET A 1 -23.95 2.24 32.31
C MET A 1 -24.61 2.07 30.95
N ALA A 2 -24.02 2.64 29.90
CA ALA A 2 -24.52 2.50 28.54
C ALA A 2 -24.02 1.18 27.95
N ALA A 3 -24.91 0.42 27.32
CA ALA A 3 -24.60 -0.83 26.67
C ALA A 3 -23.68 -0.59 25.46
N ASP A 4 -22.54 -1.28 25.45
CA ASP A 4 -21.65 -1.39 24.28
C ASP A 4 -22.36 -2.27 23.25
N SER A 5 -23.03 -1.65 22.28
CA SER A 5 -23.53 -2.35 21.12
C SER A 5 -22.31 -2.80 20.32
N GLY A 6 -22.06 -4.10 20.25
CA GLY A 6 -20.95 -4.74 19.54
C GLY A 6 -20.91 -4.54 18.01
N ALA A 7 -21.40 -3.40 17.52
CA ALA A 7 -21.19 -2.90 16.18
C ALA A 7 -19.71 -2.58 16.01
N ARG A 8 -18.98 -3.48 15.33
CA ARG A 8 -17.61 -3.23 14.89
C ARG A 8 -17.61 -1.92 14.10
N ARG A 9 -16.81 -0.94 14.56
CA ARG A 9 -16.62 0.33 13.85
C ARG A 9 -16.30 0.05 12.39
N GLN A 10 -17.00 0.73 11.49
CA GLN A 10 -16.72 0.63 10.07
C GLN A 10 -15.28 1.10 9.81
N PRO A 11 -14.54 0.42 8.90
CA PRO A 11 -13.20 0.85 8.55
C PRO A 11 -13.24 2.23 7.89
N THR A 12 -12.49 3.18 8.43
CA THR A 12 -12.26 4.47 7.78
C THR A 12 -11.18 4.31 6.72
N PHE A 13 -11.45 4.85 5.52
CA PHE A 13 -10.51 4.83 4.40
C PHE A 13 -9.83 6.19 4.27
N THR A 14 -8.50 6.16 4.23
CA THR A 14 -7.61 7.31 4.04
C THR A 14 -7.35 7.49 2.54
N LYS A 15 -7.23 8.74 2.09
CA LYS A 15 -6.83 9.07 0.72
C LYS A 15 -5.33 9.12 0.55
N VAL A 16 -4.85 8.92 -0.68
CA VAL A 16 -3.40 8.89 -0.96
C VAL A 16 -2.74 10.20 -0.53
N ASP A 17 -3.30 11.36 -0.87
CA ASP A 17 -2.76 12.69 -0.52
C ASP A 17 -2.70 12.99 1.00
N GLN A 18 -3.39 12.21 1.82
CA GLN A 18 -3.41 12.34 3.28
C GLN A 18 -2.29 11.53 3.95
N LEU A 19 -1.56 10.71 3.20
CA LEU A 19 -0.44 9.94 3.74
C LEU A 19 0.69 10.87 4.19
N ARG A 20 1.34 10.51 5.29
CA ARG A 20 2.46 11.26 5.88
C ARG A 20 3.61 10.34 6.28
N PRO A 21 4.86 10.81 6.27
CA PRO A 21 6.02 10.03 6.70
C PRO A 21 5.81 9.36 8.06
N GLY A 22 6.17 8.08 8.19
CA GLY A 22 6.12 7.32 9.45
C GLY A 22 4.72 6.93 9.97
N THR A 23 3.64 7.28 9.26
CA THR A 23 2.28 6.92 9.66
C THR A 23 1.91 5.47 9.32
N HIS A 24 0.96 4.90 10.07
CA HIS A 24 0.55 3.49 9.97
C HIS A 24 -0.94 3.32 10.27
N GLY A 25 -1.48 2.12 10.05
CA GLY A 25 -2.88 1.80 10.32
C GLY A 25 -3.86 2.30 9.25
N HIS A 26 -3.37 2.60 8.04
CA HIS A 26 -4.20 3.13 6.97
C HIS A 26 -5.00 2.04 6.29
N ASN A 27 -6.25 2.34 5.95
CA ASN A 27 -7.01 1.54 5.00
C ASN A 27 -7.19 2.37 3.73
N LEU A 28 -6.90 1.81 2.56
CA LEU A 28 -7.01 2.51 1.28
C LEU A 28 -7.72 1.62 0.26
N ILE A 29 -8.44 2.25 -0.66
CA ILE A 29 -8.90 1.64 -1.90
C ILE A 29 -8.13 2.33 -3.02
N VAL A 30 -7.31 1.58 -3.74
CA VAL A 30 -6.44 2.11 -4.78
C VAL A 30 -6.53 1.26 -6.03
N LYS A 31 -6.30 1.88 -7.18
CA LYS A 31 -6.14 1.19 -8.46
C LYS A 31 -4.65 1.00 -8.75
N VAL A 32 -4.29 -0.17 -9.24
CA VAL A 32 -2.94 -0.47 -9.70
C VAL A 32 -2.75 0.12 -11.09
N VAL A 33 -1.84 1.07 -11.22
CA VAL A 33 -1.48 1.71 -12.50
C VAL A 33 -0.42 0.86 -13.22
N ASP A 34 0.64 0.48 -12.49
CA ASP A 34 1.74 -0.32 -13.02
C ASP A 34 2.30 -1.27 -11.95
N SER A 35 2.98 -2.33 -12.38
CA SER A 35 3.57 -3.33 -11.49
C SER A 35 4.84 -3.92 -12.10
N LYS A 36 5.95 -3.76 -11.39
CA LYS A 36 7.28 -4.22 -11.82
C LYS A 36 7.89 -5.15 -10.78
N MET A 37 8.20 -6.39 -11.20
CA MET A 37 8.98 -7.31 -10.37
C MET A 37 10.41 -6.77 -10.19
N VAL A 38 10.84 -6.57 -8.95
CA VAL A 38 12.17 -6.04 -8.61
C VAL A 38 13.07 -7.09 -7.97
N VAL A 39 12.49 -8.09 -7.30
CA VAL A 39 13.22 -9.23 -6.74
C VAL A 39 12.42 -10.50 -6.99
N GLN A 40 13.08 -11.49 -7.59
CA GLN A 40 12.59 -12.85 -7.67
C GLN A 40 13.75 -13.79 -7.35
N ARG A 41 13.76 -14.32 -6.12
CA ARG A 41 14.80 -15.25 -5.65
C ARG A 41 14.15 -16.51 -5.10
N GLY A 42 14.47 -17.66 -5.70
CA GLY A 42 14.07 -18.98 -5.25
C GLY A 42 14.31 -20.02 -6.34
N ARG A 43 14.57 -21.28 -5.95
CA ARG A 43 14.67 -22.40 -6.91
C ARG A 43 13.26 -22.84 -7.30
N GLU A 44 13.05 -23.13 -8.58
CA GLU A 44 11.90 -23.94 -9.01
C GLU A 44 11.92 -25.27 -8.25
N GLY A 45 10.82 -25.63 -7.60
CA GLY A 45 10.68 -26.88 -6.82
C GLY A 45 11.21 -26.86 -5.38
N GLY A 46 11.66 -25.71 -4.84
CA GLY A 46 12.02 -25.59 -3.42
C GLY A 46 10.80 -25.38 -2.50
N PRO A 47 10.93 -25.58 -1.17
CA PRO A 47 9.86 -25.28 -0.22
C PRO A 47 9.37 -23.83 -0.39
N GLN A 48 8.05 -23.65 -0.44
CA GLN A 48 7.37 -22.37 -0.75
C GLN A 48 7.87 -21.19 0.12
N GLY A 49 8.32 -21.48 1.36
CA GLY A 49 8.89 -20.50 2.28
C GLY A 49 10.26 -19.91 1.89
N ARG A 50 10.89 -20.35 0.79
CA ARG A 50 12.19 -19.84 0.33
C ARG A 50 12.11 -19.03 -0.97
N GLN A 51 10.91 -18.84 -1.53
CA GLN A 51 10.70 -17.97 -2.69
C GLN A 51 10.39 -16.55 -2.21
N MET A 52 11.37 -15.66 -2.35
CA MET A 52 11.20 -14.23 -2.08
C MET A 52 10.83 -13.51 -3.38
N ARG A 53 9.60 -13.01 -3.45
CA ARG A 53 9.11 -12.17 -4.55
C ARG A 53 8.83 -10.76 -4.03
N ILE A 54 9.32 -9.75 -4.72
CA ILE A 54 9.02 -8.34 -4.43
C ILE A 54 8.71 -7.65 -5.75
N ALA A 55 7.58 -6.95 -5.80
CA ALA A 55 7.24 -6.04 -6.87
C ALA A 55 7.07 -4.62 -6.33
N GLU A 56 7.53 -3.64 -7.09
CA GLU A 56 7.16 -2.25 -6.91
C GLU A 56 5.95 -1.96 -7.81
N CYS A 57 4.85 -1.54 -7.21
CA CYS A 57 3.60 -1.29 -7.89
C CYS A 57 3.25 0.20 -7.76
N LEU A 58 2.94 0.86 -8.86
CA LEU A 58 2.38 2.19 -8.82
C LEU A 58 0.88 2.07 -8.55
N VAL A 59 0.42 2.62 -7.43
CA VAL A 59 -1.00 2.57 -7.05
C VAL A 59 -1.51 3.96 -6.71
N GLY A 60 -2.80 4.20 -6.91
CA GLY A 60 -3.38 5.48 -6.52
C GLY A 60 -4.90 5.52 -6.53
N ASP A 61 -5.40 6.68 -6.11
CA ASP A 61 -6.81 7.05 -6.12
C ASP A 61 -6.98 8.40 -6.83
N GLU A 62 -8.14 9.03 -6.71
CA GLU A 62 -8.42 10.35 -7.30
C GLU A 62 -7.58 11.51 -6.72
N THR A 63 -6.82 11.26 -5.64
CA THR A 63 -6.04 12.29 -4.94
C THR A 63 -4.55 12.22 -5.26
N GLY A 64 -4.04 11.05 -5.63
CA GLY A 64 -2.65 10.89 -6.02
C GLY A 64 -2.21 9.44 -6.24
N ILE A 65 -0.93 9.27 -6.51
CA ILE A 65 -0.26 7.98 -6.65
C ILE A 65 0.91 7.84 -5.68
N ILE A 66 1.21 6.61 -5.31
CA ILE A 66 2.34 6.23 -4.47
C ILE A 66 2.86 4.86 -4.90
N VAL A 67 4.16 4.62 -4.74
CA VAL A 67 4.72 3.28 -4.95
C VAL A 67 4.40 2.40 -3.74
N PHE A 68 3.75 1.27 -4.02
CA PHE A 68 3.48 0.18 -3.11
C PHE A 68 4.52 -0.93 -3.25
N THR A 69 5.04 -1.43 -2.12
CA THR A 69 5.95 -2.58 -2.09
C THR A 69 5.17 -3.87 -1.84
N ALA A 70 4.87 -4.61 -2.90
CA ALA A 70 4.18 -5.90 -2.82
C ALA A 70 5.18 -7.03 -2.53
N ARG A 71 4.86 -7.93 -1.59
CA ARG A 71 5.71 -9.06 -1.22
C ARG A 71 4.99 -10.39 -1.38
N ASN A 72 5.72 -11.40 -1.84
CA ASN A 72 5.31 -12.80 -1.92
C ASN A 72 3.98 -13.01 -2.67
N ASP A 73 2.91 -13.36 -1.96
CA ASP A 73 1.55 -13.61 -2.44
C ASP A 73 0.83 -12.32 -2.85
N GLN A 74 1.16 -11.19 -2.23
CA GLN A 74 0.61 -9.88 -2.63
C GLN A 74 0.91 -9.56 -4.09
N VAL A 75 2.05 -10.03 -4.62
CA VAL A 75 2.44 -9.80 -6.01
C VAL A 75 1.42 -10.38 -7.00
N ASP A 76 0.74 -11.46 -6.63
CA ASP A 76 -0.24 -12.11 -7.50
C ASP A 76 -1.57 -11.29 -7.59
N VAL A 77 -1.83 -10.42 -6.61
CA VAL A 77 -3.01 -9.54 -6.54
C VAL A 77 -2.76 -8.18 -7.20
N MET A 78 -1.51 -7.73 -7.19
CA MET A 78 -1.10 -6.40 -7.64
C MET A 78 -0.85 -6.34 -9.16
N LYS A 79 -1.92 -6.54 -9.94
CA LYS A 79 -1.92 -6.52 -11.40
C LYS A 79 -2.41 -5.18 -11.94
N PRO A 80 -1.78 -4.59 -12.97
CA PRO A 80 -2.25 -3.33 -13.56
C PRO A 80 -3.74 -3.38 -13.94
N GLY A 81 -4.45 -2.29 -13.67
CA GLY A 81 -5.89 -2.15 -13.92
C GLY A 81 -6.79 -2.67 -12.80
N THR A 82 -6.29 -3.45 -11.84
CA THR A 82 -7.11 -3.95 -10.73
C THR A 82 -7.33 -2.88 -9.67
N THR A 83 -8.49 -2.93 -9.01
CA THR A 83 -8.74 -2.18 -7.77
C THR A 83 -8.44 -3.09 -6.59
N VAL A 84 -7.64 -2.60 -5.66
CA VAL A 84 -7.24 -3.32 -4.46
C VAL A 84 -7.60 -2.54 -3.21
N GLU A 85 -8.03 -3.27 -2.19
CA GLU A 85 -8.25 -2.75 -0.85
C GLU A 85 -7.06 -3.16 0.02
N LEU A 86 -6.38 -2.14 0.56
CA LEU A 86 -5.26 -2.28 1.47
C LEU A 86 -5.76 -2.00 2.88
N ARG A 87 -5.52 -2.91 3.82
CA ARG A 87 -5.87 -2.73 5.24
C ARG A 87 -4.64 -2.78 6.12
N ASN A 88 -4.63 -1.92 7.14
CA ASN A 88 -3.51 -1.78 8.07
C ASN A 88 -2.17 -1.52 7.34
N ALA A 89 -2.22 -0.66 6.33
CA ALA A 89 -1.05 -0.23 5.58
C ALA A 89 -0.24 0.81 6.37
N LYS A 90 1.04 0.92 6.03
CA LYS A 90 2.01 1.84 6.62
C LYS A 90 2.84 2.54 5.57
N ILE A 91 3.41 3.67 5.96
CA ILE A 91 4.40 4.41 5.19
C ILE A 91 5.79 4.02 5.65
N ASP A 92 6.51 3.33 4.76
CA ASP A 92 7.94 3.09 4.89
C ASP A 92 8.71 4.22 4.20
N MET A 93 9.75 4.72 4.85
CA MET A 93 10.66 5.69 4.25
C MET A 93 11.79 4.96 3.52
N PHE A 94 11.97 5.24 2.23
CA PHE A 94 13.03 4.67 1.41
C PHE A 94 13.78 5.78 0.69
N LYS A 95 15.06 5.96 1.04
CA LYS A 95 15.93 7.00 0.46
C LYS A 95 15.28 8.40 0.45
N GLY A 96 14.73 8.81 1.59
CA GLY A 96 14.05 10.10 1.74
C GLY A 96 12.62 10.15 1.17
N SER A 97 12.19 9.18 0.37
CA SER A 97 10.84 9.17 -0.24
C SER A 97 9.89 8.17 0.45
N MET A 98 8.59 8.43 0.35
CA MET A 98 7.57 7.54 0.90
C MET A 98 7.34 6.30 0.00
N ARG A 99 7.09 5.16 0.65
CA ARG A 99 6.62 3.90 0.06
C ARG A 99 5.47 3.35 0.88
N LEU A 100 4.40 2.92 0.22
CA LEU A 100 3.29 2.23 0.88
C LEU A 100 3.63 0.74 1.03
N ALA A 101 3.32 0.17 2.17
CA ALA A 101 3.48 -1.26 2.42
C ALA A 101 2.37 -1.78 3.34
N VAL A 102 2.08 -3.07 3.27
CA VAL A 102 1.22 -3.77 4.24
C VAL A 102 2.10 -4.58 5.19
N ASP A 103 1.82 -4.50 6.49
CA ASP A 103 2.55 -5.26 7.52
C ASP A 103 2.09 -6.73 7.60
N LYS A 104 2.59 -7.49 8.59
CA LYS A 104 2.26 -8.92 8.75
C LYS A 104 0.78 -9.17 9.07
N TRP A 105 0.07 -8.19 9.62
CA TRP A 105 -1.31 -8.31 10.07
C TRP A 105 -2.31 -7.66 9.12
N GLY A 106 -1.81 -6.82 8.22
CA GLY A 106 -2.61 -6.18 7.20
C GLY A 106 -2.97 -7.10 6.04
N ILE A 107 -3.88 -6.62 5.22
CA ILE A 107 -4.52 -7.41 4.18
C ILE A 107 -4.40 -6.64 2.85
N VAL A 108 -4.02 -7.36 1.81
CA VAL A 108 -4.13 -6.93 0.41
C VAL A 108 -5.18 -7.82 -0.23
N LYS A 109 -6.31 -7.25 -0.66
CA LYS A 109 -7.34 -7.99 -1.38
C LYS A 109 -7.80 -7.24 -2.62
N THR A 110 -8.22 -7.95 -3.64
CA THR A 110 -8.95 -7.34 -4.76
C THR A 110 -10.29 -6.82 -4.26
N ALA A 111 -10.68 -5.63 -4.70
CA ALA A 111 -12.02 -5.11 -4.41
C ALA A 111 -13.09 -5.94 -5.16
N GLU A 112 -14.26 -6.12 -4.54
CA GLU A 112 -15.37 -6.87 -5.13
C GLU A 112 -15.92 -6.17 -6.38
N SER A 113 -15.93 -4.83 -6.36
CA SER A 113 -16.26 -3.99 -7.50
C SER A 113 -15.04 -3.14 -7.90
N PRO A 114 -14.79 -2.96 -9.21
CA PRO A 114 -13.83 -1.97 -9.68
C PRO A 114 -14.24 -0.58 -9.18
N ALA A 115 -13.28 0.20 -8.69
CA ALA A 115 -13.57 1.58 -8.31
C ALA A 115 -13.82 2.45 -9.55
N GLU A 116 -14.79 3.35 -9.45
CA GLU A 116 -15.20 4.24 -10.56
C GLU A 116 -14.33 5.50 -10.68
N PHE A 117 -13.36 5.69 -9.79
CA PHE A 117 -12.49 6.86 -9.85
C PHE A 117 -11.41 6.76 -10.93
N THR A 118 -11.03 7.91 -11.47
CA THR A 118 -9.82 8.06 -12.29
C THR A 118 -8.65 8.38 -11.38
N VAL A 119 -7.54 7.65 -11.55
CA VAL A 119 -6.34 7.85 -10.75
C VAL A 119 -5.69 9.18 -11.11
N LYS A 120 -5.31 9.96 -10.09
CA LYS A 120 -4.62 11.22 -10.26
C LYS A 120 -3.10 11.00 -10.33
N GLU A 121 -2.60 10.74 -11.54
CA GLU A 121 -1.21 10.35 -11.77
C GLU A 121 -0.19 11.50 -11.69
N ASP A 122 -0.63 12.76 -11.75
CA ASP A 122 0.22 13.95 -11.65
C ASP A 122 0.69 14.25 -10.21
N ASN A 123 0.02 13.70 -9.20
CA ASN A 123 0.39 13.87 -7.79
C ASN A 123 1.07 12.60 -7.24
N ASN A 124 2.37 12.46 -7.49
CA ASN A 124 3.13 11.30 -7.06
C ASN A 124 3.88 11.53 -5.74
N LEU A 125 3.34 11.01 -4.64
CA LEU A 125 3.94 11.14 -3.31
C LEU A 125 5.27 10.41 -3.14
N SER A 126 5.56 9.48 -4.05
CA SER A 126 6.77 8.67 -4.00
C SER A 126 7.98 9.36 -4.67
N LEU A 127 7.75 10.53 -5.28
CA LEU A 127 8.77 11.43 -5.82
C LEU A 127 9.10 12.58 -4.86
N ILE A 128 8.34 12.74 -3.78
CA ILE A 128 8.59 13.76 -2.77
C ILE A 128 9.66 13.25 -1.80
N GLU A 129 10.75 14.00 -1.70
CA GLU A 129 11.82 13.74 -0.74
C GLU A 129 11.57 14.51 0.57
N PHE A 130 11.73 13.81 1.68
CA PHE A 130 11.62 14.32 3.03
C PHE A 130 12.96 14.22 3.74
N GLU A 131 13.28 15.26 4.49
CA GLU A 131 14.42 15.29 5.39
C GLU A 131 13.93 15.19 6.85
N LEU A 132 14.58 14.33 7.63
CA LEU A 132 14.30 14.23 9.06
C LEU A 132 14.97 15.41 9.78
N VAL A 133 14.17 16.36 10.22
CA VAL A 133 14.65 17.47 11.06
C VAL A 133 14.50 17.09 12.52
N THR A 134 15.62 16.89 13.21
CA THR A 134 15.65 16.74 14.67
C THR A 134 15.75 18.13 15.31
N VAL A 135 14.70 18.57 16.00
CA VAL A 135 14.76 19.79 16.80
C VAL A 135 15.46 19.45 18.11
N VAL A 136 16.65 20.02 18.30
CA VAL A 136 17.37 19.97 19.58
C VAL A 136 16.89 21.19 20.37
N GLU A 137 16.24 20.97 21.50
CA GLU A 137 15.97 22.04 22.48
C GLU A 137 17.25 22.47 23.20
#